data_AF-A0A1N7IND6-F1
#
_entry.id   AF-A0A1N7IND6-F1
#
_cell.length_a   1.000
_cell.length_b   1.000
_cell.length_c   1.000
_cell.angle_alpha   90.00
_cell.angle_beta   90.00
_cell.angle_gamma   90.00
#
_symmetry.space_group_name_H-M   'P 1'
#
loop_
_entity.id
_entity.type
_entity.pdbx_description
1 polymer ?
#
loop_
_entity_poly.entity_id
_entity_poly.type
_entity_poly.pdbx_seq_one_letter_code
_entity_poly.pdbx_strand_id
1 'polypeptide(L)'
;MDFMKKFFLMVMLTGISCLLSAQKKENDIWSGTYRVNEIKKGITTTTDTLVVTRIKDADPKEIPAKEKSDLARWSMTSKRDGGQDKITIKRFLFDVEDDRDAYKEFGWTKLHKDGKMNCMDGGHFFICQTQPNTVVTFGKNESYVTKTGIFGIWLHYGVVELQKK
;
A
#
# COMPACT_ATOMS: atom_id res chain seq x y z
N MET A 1 34.22 -42.02 22.49
CA MET A 1 33.26 -41.86 21.38
C MET A 1 31.86 -41.37 21.81
N ASP A 2 31.55 -41.36 23.12
CA ASP A 2 30.25 -40.90 23.65
C ASP A 2 30.13 -39.39 23.90
N PHE A 3 31.25 -38.70 24.19
CA PHE A 3 31.22 -37.28 24.54
C PHE A 3 30.87 -36.38 23.34
N MET A 4 31.42 -36.70 22.16
CA MET A 4 31.11 -35.99 20.90
C MET A 4 29.65 -36.15 20.45
N LYS A 5 29.02 -37.31 20.71
CA LYS A 5 27.60 -37.52 20.37
C LYS A 5 26.66 -36.69 21.26
N LYS A 6 26.99 -36.53 22.55
CA LYS A 6 26.20 -35.73 23.49
C LYS A 6 26.34 -34.23 23.23
N PHE A 7 27.53 -33.77 22.82
CA PHE A 7 27.75 -32.37 22.45
C PHE A 7 27.01 -31.99 21.17
N PHE A 8 26.96 -32.89 20.18
CA PHE A 8 26.23 -32.66 18.93
C PHE A 8 24.70 -32.57 19.14
N LEU A 9 24.15 -33.37 20.07
CA LEU A 9 22.73 -33.33 20.40
C LEU A 9 22.34 -32.01 21.11
N MET A 10 23.24 -31.45 21.93
CA MET A 10 23.00 -30.22 22.67
C MET A 10 22.99 -28.98 21.76
N VAL A 11 23.84 -28.95 20.72
CA VAL A 11 23.89 -27.85 19.73
C VAL A 11 22.68 -27.86 18.79
N MET A 12 22.16 -29.04 18.43
CA MET A 12 20.93 -29.19 17.63
C MET A 12 19.67 -28.70 18.36
N LEU A 13 19.61 -28.84 19.69
CA LEU A 13 18.47 -28.40 20.50
C LEU A 13 18.42 -26.88 20.73
N THR A 14 19.55 -26.18 20.68
CA THR A 14 19.61 -24.71 20.81
C THR A 14 19.49 -23.96 19.48
N GLY A 15 19.65 -24.65 18.34
CA GLY A 15 19.64 -24.01 17.01
C GLY A 15 18.25 -23.73 16.43
N ILE A 16 17.18 -24.34 16.97
CA ILE A 16 15.83 -24.26 16.40
C ILE A 16 15.03 -23.06 16.97
N SER A 17 15.44 -22.51 18.12
CA SER A 17 14.70 -21.44 18.80
C SER A 17 14.80 -20.07 18.14
N CYS A 18 15.75 -19.85 17.22
CA CYS A 18 15.96 -18.54 16.59
C CYS A 18 15.25 -18.35 15.24
N LEU A 19 14.61 -19.38 14.67
CA LEU A 19 13.94 -19.26 13.37
C LEU A 19 12.49 -18.72 13.44
N LEU A 20 11.96 -18.47 14.64
CA LEU A 20 10.58 -17.98 14.82
C LEU A 20 10.46 -16.45 14.93
N SER A 21 11.57 -15.72 14.92
CA SER A 21 11.57 -14.27 15.14
C SER A 21 11.83 -13.44 13.88
N ALA A 22 10.97 -13.54 12.87
CA ALA A 22 10.91 -12.52 11.81
C ALA A 22 9.64 -12.52 10.94
N GLN A 23 8.49 -13.03 11.40
CA GLN A 23 7.24 -12.61 10.75
C GLN A 23 6.94 -11.18 11.18
N LYS A 24 7.51 -10.19 10.44
CA LYS A 24 7.08 -8.79 10.51
C LYS A 24 5.59 -8.77 10.21
N LYS A 25 4.76 -8.79 11.26
CA LYS A 25 3.34 -8.52 11.16
C LYS A 25 3.22 -7.04 10.84
N GLU A 26 3.20 -6.72 9.55
CA GLU A 26 3.01 -5.36 9.09
C GLU A 26 1.63 -4.87 9.51
N ASN A 27 1.57 -3.68 10.11
CA ASN A 27 0.31 -3.09 10.52
C ASN A 27 -0.48 -2.67 9.28
N ASP A 28 -1.70 -3.15 9.16
CA ASP A 28 -2.60 -2.75 8.08
C ASP A 28 -3.05 -1.29 8.27
N ILE A 29 -2.38 -0.38 7.57
CA ILE A 29 -2.70 1.05 7.56
C ILE A 29 -3.87 1.40 6.62
N TRP A 30 -4.24 0.47 5.73
CA TRP A 30 -5.10 0.73 4.58
C TRP A 30 -6.56 0.34 4.78
N SER A 31 -6.84 -0.67 5.59
CA SER A 31 -8.25 -1.03 5.84
C SER A 31 -8.98 0.09 6.58
N GLY A 32 -10.19 0.40 6.12
CA GLY A 32 -11.02 1.45 6.70
C GLY A 32 -12.10 1.96 5.75
N THR A 33 -12.90 2.90 6.26
CA THR A 33 -13.90 3.63 5.46
C THR A 33 -13.37 5.03 5.19
N TYR A 34 -13.36 5.43 3.93
CA TYR A 34 -12.80 6.70 3.48
C TYR A 34 -13.92 7.55 2.86
N ARG A 35 -14.07 8.79 3.31
CA ARG A 35 -14.86 9.78 2.56
C ARG A 35 -14.02 10.29 1.39
N VAL A 36 -14.61 10.32 0.21
CA VAL A 36 -14.01 10.90 -0.99
C VAL A 36 -14.48 12.33 -1.10
N ASN A 37 -13.55 13.27 -1.03
CA ASN A 37 -13.84 14.69 -1.10
C ASN A 37 -13.17 15.30 -2.33
N GLU A 38 -13.99 15.75 -3.28
CA GLU A 38 -13.51 16.54 -4.42
C GLU A 38 -13.33 18.00 -4.00
N ILE A 39 -12.26 18.62 -4.49
CA ILE A 39 -12.00 20.05 -4.29
C ILE A 39 -12.16 20.77 -5.61
N LYS A 40 -13.20 21.59 -5.73
CA LYS A 40 -13.47 22.42 -6.91
C LYS A 40 -13.59 23.87 -6.49
N LYS A 41 -12.70 24.74 -7.01
CA LYS A 41 -12.68 26.19 -6.71
C LYS A 41 -12.68 26.51 -5.20
N GLY A 42 -11.98 25.70 -4.40
CA GLY A 42 -11.89 25.86 -2.94
C GLY A 42 -13.05 25.27 -2.14
N ILE A 43 -14.12 24.81 -2.81
CA ILE A 43 -15.25 24.13 -2.16
C ILE A 43 -14.95 22.64 -2.11
N THR A 44 -15.11 22.06 -0.93
CA THR A 44 -14.95 20.62 -0.69
C THR A 44 -16.32 19.96 -0.68
N THR A 45 -16.54 18.99 -1.56
CA THR A 45 -17.79 18.23 -1.65
C THR A 45 -17.50 16.75 -1.49
N THR A 46 -18.18 16.09 -0.55
CA THR A 46 -18.12 14.63 -0.44
C THR A 46 -18.91 14.01 -1.59
N THR A 47 -18.25 13.26 -2.46
CA THR A 47 -18.87 12.66 -3.66
C THR A 47 -19.03 11.14 -3.57
N ASP A 48 -18.31 10.49 -2.66
CA ASP A 48 -18.38 9.04 -2.46
C ASP A 48 -17.89 8.63 -1.05
N THR A 49 -18.07 7.36 -0.71
CA THR A 49 -17.43 6.67 0.40
C THR A 49 -16.82 5.37 -0.11
N LEU A 50 -15.51 5.20 0.06
CA LEU A 50 -14.80 3.96 -0.23
C LEU A 50 -14.71 3.11 1.03
N VAL A 51 -14.82 1.79 0.87
CA VAL A 51 -14.50 0.82 1.92
C VAL A 51 -13.34 -0.01 1.43
N VAL A 52 -12.23 0.01 2.17
CA VAL A 52 -11.03 -0.78 1.91
C VAL A 52 -10.90 -1.85 2.99
N THR A 53 -10.61 -3.08 2.60
CA THR A 53 -10.51 -4.21 3.52
C THR A 53 -9.44 -5.18 3.07
N ARG A 54 -8.55 -5.60 3.97
CA ARG A 54 -7.57 -6.65 3.71
C ARG A 54 -8.29 -7.94 3.31
N ILE A 55 -7.84 -8.54 2.22
CA ILE A 55 -8.32 -9.85 1.77
C ILE A 55 -7.16 -10.85 1.82
N LYS A 56 -7.45 -12.10 1.42
CA LYS A 56 -6.43 -13.13 1.29
C LYS A 56 -5.31 -12.64 0.37
N ASP A 57 -4.07 -12.91 0.76
CA ASP A 57 -2.90 -12.66 -0.07
C ASP A 57 -3.03 -13.41 -1.41
N ALA A 58 -2.45 -12.83 -2.45
CA ALA A 58 -2.45 -13.42 -3.78
C ALA A 58 -1.68 -14.74 -3.80
N ASP A 59 -2.16 -15.72 -4.58
CA ASP A 59 -1.42 -16.94 -4.83
C ASP A 59 -0.21 -16.61 -5.74
N PRO A 60 1.04 -16.88 -5.31
CA PRO A 60 2.23 -16.63 -6.11
C PRO A 60 2.27 -17.45 -7.42
N LYS A 61 1.39 -18.43 -7.61
CA LYS A 61 1.23 -19.18 -8.86
C LYS A 61 0.25 -18.52 -9.83
N GLU A 62 -0.64 -17.66 -9.35
CA GLU A 62 -1.70 -17.03 -10.13
C GLU A 62 -1.41 -15.57 -10.51
N ILE A 63 -0.26 -15.03 -10.07
CA ILE A 63 0.15 -13.65 -10.37
C ILE A 63 1.44 -13.58 -11.21
N PRO A 64 1.64 -12.50 -11.97
CA PRO A 64 2.88 -12.26 -12.70
C PRO A 64 4.11 -12.30 -11.79
N ALA A 65 5.24 -12.78 -12.31
CA ALA A 65 6.51 -12.86 -11.57
C ALA A 65 6.91 -11.53 -10.92
N LYS A 66 6.66 -10.41 -11.63
CA LYS A 66 6.94 -9.06 -11.13
C LYS A 66 6.17 -8.69 -9.85
N GLU A 67 5.07 -9.35 -9.53
CA GLU A 67 4.24 -9.06 -8.34
C GLU A 67 4.52 -9.97 -7.15
N LYS A 68 5.38 -10.99 -7.31
CA LYS A 68 5.62 -12.00 -6.27
C LYS A 68 6.37 -11.46 -5.05
N SER A 69 7.02 -10.31 -5.16
CA SER A 69 7.67 -9.63 -4.03
C SER A 69 6.68 -9.05 -3.03
N ASP A 70 5.41 -8.84 -3.43
CA ASP A 70 4.35 -8.42 -2.53
C ASP A 70 3.01 -9.09 -2.85
N LEU A 71 2.63 -10.06 -2.02
CA LEU A 71 1.40 -10.81 -2.16
C LEU A 71 0.21 -10.15 -1.45
N ALA A 72 0.43 -9.07 -0.70
CA ALA A 72 -0.62 -8.40 0.06
C ALA A 72 -1.72 -7.86 -0.85
N ARG A 73 -2.99 -8.13 -0.51
CA ARG A 73 -4.15 -7.67 -1.28
C ARG A 73 -5.22 -7.07 -0.38
N TRP A 74 -5.89 -6.05 -0.90
CA TRP A 74 -7.09 -5.47 -0.30
C TRP A 74 -8.20 -5.46 -1.34
N SER A 75 -9.44 -5.49 -0.88
CA SER A 75 -10.60 -5.16 -1.71
C SER A 75 -11.01 -3.72 -1.45
N MET A 76 -11.45 -3.03 -2.50
CA MET A 76 -12.05 -1.70 -2.41
C MET A 76 -13.43 -1.70 -3.07
N THR A 77 -14.40 -1.09 -2.39
CA THR A 77 -15.77 -0.91 -2.91
C THR A 77 -16.20 0.54 -2.78
N SER A 78 -16.83 1.09 -3.82
CA SER A 78 -17.50 2.40 -3.79
C SER A 78 -18.93 2.26 -3.28
N LYS A 79 -19.36 3.15 -2.37
CA LYS A 79 -20.77 3.21 -1.94
C LYS A 79 -21.66 3.93 -2.95
N ARG A 80 -21.11 4.85 -3.75
CA ARG A 80 -21.84 5.54 -4.82
C ARG A 80 -22.40 4.56 -5.84
N ASP A 81 -21.64 3.52 -6.15
CA ASP A 81 -22.03 2.50 -7.14
C ASP A 81 -22.85 1.36 -6.49
N GLY A 82 -23.54 1.65 -5.38
CA GLY A 82 -24.37 0.70 -4.64
C GLY A 82 -23.57 -0.38 -3.88
N GLY A 83 -22.24 -0.27 -3.80
CA GLY A 83 -21.38 -1.25 -3.12
C GLY A 83 -21.23 -2.57 -3.87
N GLN A 84 -21.68 -2.66 -5.12
CA GLN A 84 -21.65 -3.90 -5.89
C GLN A 84 -20.29 -4.16 -6.54
N ASP A 85 -19.66 -3.09 -7.03
CA ASP A 85 -18.36 -3.19 -7.69
C ASP A 85 -17.23 -3.26 -6.66
N LYS A 86 -16.57 -4.41 -6.64
CA LYS A 86 -15.41 -4.70 -5.81
C LYS A 86 -14.18 -4.85 -6.70
N ILE A 87 -13.19 -3.99 -6.50
CA ILE A 87 -11.89 -4.13 -7.14
C ILE A 87 -10.87 -4.67 -6.15
N THR A 88 -9.88 -5.39 -6.66
CA THR A 88 -8.70 -5.78 -5.88
C THR A 88 -7.63 -4.71 -6.05
N ILE A 89 -7.07 -4.25 -4.93
CA ILE A 89 -5.98 -3.29 -4.90
C ILE A 89 -4.75 -3.90 -4.21
N LYS A 90 -3.57 -3.42 -4.57
CA LYS A 90 -2.26 -3.89 -4.06
C LYS A 90 -1.38 -2.70 -3.76
N ARG A 91 -0.25 -2.86 -3.06
CA ARG A 91 0.69 -1.75 -2.90
C ARG A 91 1.46 -1.50 -4.18
N PHE A 92 1.96 -0.27 -4.32
CA PHE A 92 3.01 0.04 -5.27
C PHE A 92 4.22 -0.84 -4.98
N LEU A 93 4.75 -1.46 -6.03
CA LEU A 93 5.94 -2.28 -5.93
C LEU A 93 7.18 -1.39 -5.87
N PHE A 94 8.02 -1.68 -4.90
CA PHE A 94 9.30 -1.03 -4.73
C PHE A 94 10.36 -2.08 -4.38
N ASP A 95 11.19 -2.38 -5.35
CA ASP A 95 12.32 -3.29 -5.25
C ASP A 95 13.46 -2.75 -6.12
N VAL A 96 14.49 -2.24 -5.44
CA VAL A 96 15.65 -1.62 -6.09
C VAL A 96 16.53 -2.68 -6.77
N GLU A 97 16.54 -3.92 -6.27
CA GLU A 97 17.40 -4.99 -6.81
C GLU A 97 16.89 -5.46 -8.18
N ASP A 98 15.57 -5.48 -8.36
CA ASP A 98 14.90 -5.86 -9.61
C ASP A 98 14.51 -4.66 -10.51
N ASP A 99 15.06 -3.46 -10.26
CA ASP A 99 14.73 -2.19 -10.95
C ASP A 99 13.21 -1.90 -11.01
N ARG A 100 12.49 -2.25 -9.93
CA ARG A 100 11.06 -2.00 -9.77
C ARG A 100 10.85 -0.80 -8.87
N ASP A 101 10.46 0.32 -9.45
CA ASP A 101 10.10 1.50 -8.68
C ASP A 101 8.83 2.15 -9.25
N ALA A 102 7.67 1.70 -8.75
CA ALA A 102 6.39 2.26 -9.15
C ALA A 102 6.21 3.74 -8.74
N TYR A 103 7.02 4.25 -7.82
CA TYR A 103 6.98 5.66 -7.40
C TYR A 103 7.76 6.57 -8.36
N LYS A 104 8.65 6.01 -9.19
CA LYS A 104 9.50 6.75 -10.13
C LYS A 104 8.69 7.53 -11.15
N GLU A 105 7.61 6.95 -11.65
CA GLU A 105 6.72 7.57 -12.66
C GLU A 105 6.12 8.90 -12.15
N PHE A 106 5.89 9.00 -10.85
CA PHE A 106 5.32 10.18 -10.19
C PHE A 106 6.38 11.09 -9.55
N GLY A 107 7.66 10.72 -9.63
CA GLY A 107 8.75 11.44 -8.96
C GLY A 107 8.74 11.28 -7.43
N TRP A 108 8.07 10.25 -6.88
CA TRP A 108 7.91 10.05 -5.43
C TRP A 108 8.91 9.08 -4.81
N THR A 109 9.84 8.52 -5.59
CA THR A 109 10.86 7.57 -5.11
C THR A 109 11.55 8.03 -3.82
N LYS A 110 11.97 9.29 -3.75
CA LYS A 110 12.64 9.83 -2.57
C LYS A 110 11.71 9.89 -1.35
N LEU A 111 10.47 10.33 -1.54
CA LEU A 111 9.47 10.38 -0.47
C LEU A 111 9.17 8.99 0.08
N HIS A 112 9.09 7.98 -0.80
CA HIS A 112 8.88 6.59 -0.37
C HIS A 112 10.09 6.05 0.40
N LYS A 113 11.32 6.23 -0.12
CA LYS A 113 12.56 5.84 0.57
C LYS A 113 12.71 6.51 1.94
N ASP A 114 12.24 7.74 2.08
CA ASP A 114 12.24 8.49 3.35
C ASP A 114 11.10 8.06 4.30
N GLY A 115 10.27 7.08 3.92
CA GLY A 115 9.11 6.60 4.70
C GLY A 115 7.93 7.58 4.75
N LYS A 116 7.91 8.57 3.85
CA LYS A 116 6.92 9.68 3.82
C LYS A 116 5.83 9.49 2.77
N MET A 117 5.91 8.48 1.94
CA MET A 117 4.90 8.18 0.93
C MET A 117 4.69 6.68 0.84
N ASN A 118 3.44 6.24 0.85
CA ASN A 118 3.05 4.88 0.51
C ASN A 118 1.85 4.97 -0.44
N CYS A 119 1.76 4.09 -1.43
CA CYS A 119 0.64 4.08 -2.37
C CYS A 119 0.11 2.67 -2.61
N MET A 120 -1.19 2.59 -2.90
CA MET A 120 -1.88 1.42 -3.41
C MET A 120 -2.34 1.66 -4.86
N ASP A 121 -2.22 0.60 -5.65
CA ASP A 121 -2.64 0.48 -7.04
C ASP A 121 -3.96 -0.29 -7.16
N GLY A 122 -4.98 0.37 -7.70
CA GLY A 122 -6.25 -0.21 -8.14
C GLY A 122 -6.48 -0.16 -9.65
N GLY A 123 -5.42 -0.02 -10.45
CA GLY A 123 -5.44 0.04 -11.91
C GLY A 123 -5.72 1.43 -12.46
N HIS A 124 -6.96 1.90 -12.32
CA HIS A 124 -7.39 3.24 -12.77
C HIS A 124 -7.49 4.27 -11.64
N PHE A 125 -7.16 3.82 -10.42
CA PHE A 125 -7.24 4.60 -9.20
C PHE A 125 -6.08 4.25 -8.29
N PHE A 126 -5.43 5.27 -7.72
CA PHE A 126 -4.38 5.12 -6.73
C PHE A 126 -4.83 5.72 -5.40
N ILE A 127 -4.51 5.07 -4.28
CA ILE A 127 -4.65 5.63 -2.93
C ILE A 127 -3.26 5.84 -2.38
N CYS A 128 -2.92 7.07 -2.01
CA CYS A 128 -1.62 7.38 -1.43
C CYS A 128 -1.76 7.99 -0.04
N GLN A 129 -0.82 7.64 0.84
CA GLN A 129 -0.67 8.19 2.18
C GLN A 129 0.69 8.89 2.30
N THR A 130 0.66 10.09 2.85
CA THR A 130 1.81 10.92 3.19
C THR A 130 1.53 11.70 4.48
N GLN A 131 2.38 12.66 4.82
CA GLN A 131 2.15 13.53 5.96
C GLN A 131 1.03 14.55 5.64
N PRO A 132 0.16 14.88 6.60
CA PRO A 132 -0.77 16.00 6.45
C PRO A 132 -0.07 17.30 6.04
N ASN A 133 -0.75 18.11 5.24
CA ASN A 133 -0.26 19.37 4.67
C ASN A 133 0.98 19.23 3.76
N THR A 134 1.19 18.07 3.16
CA THR A 134 2.25 17.87 2.17
C THR A 134 1.81 18.32 0.79
N VAL A 135 2.69 19.06 0.09
CA VAL A 135 2.54 19.33 -1.35
C VAL A 135 2.96 18.07 -2.12
N VAL A 136 2.03 17.46 -2.83
CA VAL A 136 2.29 16.35 -3.73
C VAL A 136 2.24 16.84 -5.16
N THR A 137 3.28 16.54 -5.93
CA THR A 137 3.37 16.84 -7.37
C THR A 137 3.05 15.60 -8.17
N PHE A 138 2.24 15.72 -9.21
CA PHE A 138 1.89 14.61 -10.10
C PHE A 138 1.78 15.13 -11.54
N GLY A 139 2.09 14.26 -12.51
CA GLY A 139 2.22 14.68 -13.91
C GLY A 139 3.35 15.71 -14.12
N LYS A 140 3.26 16.51 -15.19
CA LYS A 140 4.32 17.46 -15.54
C LYS A 140 4.29 18.76 -14.74
N ASN A 141 3.12 19.20 -14.24
CA ASN A 141 2.96 20.52 -13.59
C ASN A 141 1.80 20.58 -12.58
N GLU A 142 1.19 19.45 -12.20
CA GLU A 142 0.07 19.48 -11.25
C GLU A 142 0.59 19.30 -9.83
N SER A 143 0.10 20.13 -8.92
CA SER A 143 0.43 20.03 -7.50
C SER A 143 -0.83 20.15 -6.67
N TYR A 144 -0.84 19.42 -5.56
CA TYR A 144 -1.97 19.35 -4.66
C TYR A 144 -1.47 19.35 -3.21
N VAL A 145 -2.17 20.05 -2.32
CA VAL A 145 -1.88 20.04 -0.88
C VAL A 145 -2.84 19.08 -0.21
N THR A 146 -2.35 17.92 0.23
CA THR A 146 -3.19 16.97 0.97
C THR A 146 -3.37 17.41 2.41
N LYS A 147 -4.60 17.64 2.86
CA LYS A 147 -4.88 18.20 4.19
C LYS A 147 -4.79 17.14 5.29
N THR A 148 -5.25 15.93 5.00
CA THR A 148 -5.34 14.78 5.89
C THR A 148 -4.13 13.86 5.78
N GLY A 149 -3.33 14.02 4.71
CA GLY A 149 -2.25 13.11 4.40
C GLY A 149 -2.70 11.87 3.64
N ILE A 150 -3.97 11.74 3.26
CA ILE A 150 -4.45 10.65 2.40
C ILE A 150 -5.18 11.26 1.20
N PHE A 151 -4.80 10.84 0.01
CA PHE A 151 -5.37 11.34 -1.24
C PHE A 151 -5.53 10.20 -2.24
N GLY A 152 -6.45 10.40 -3.17
CA GLY A 152 -6.70 9.47 -4.27
C GLY A 152 -6.38 10.15 -5.59
N ILE A 153 -5.88 9.39 -6.57
CA ILE A 153 -5.72 9.86 -7.95
C ILE A 153 -6.55 8.98 -8.86
N TRP A 154 -7.53 9.58 -9.52
CA TRP A 154 -8.20 8.97 -10.65
C TRP A 154 -7.60 9.49 -11.94
N LEU A 155 -7.16 8.59 -12.82
CA LEU A 155 -6.47 8.96 -14.06
C LEU A 155 -7.26 9.92 -14.97
N HIS A 156 -8.60 9.95 -14.85
CA HIS A 156 -9.47 10.84 -15.64
C HIS A 156 -10.11 11.98 -14.84
N TYR A 157 -10.07 11.95 -13.50
CA TYR A 157 -10.78 12.90 -12.65
C TYR A 157 -9.85 13.72 -11.74
N GLY A 158 -8.56 13.43 -11.76
CA GLY A 158 -7.55 14.13 -10.98
C GLY A 158 -7.50 13.67 -9.52
N VAL A 159 -7.04 14.57 -8.65
CA VAL A 159 -6.83 14.28 -7.22
C VAL A 159 -8.09 14.53 -6.40
N VAL A 160 -8.35 13.62 -5.48
CA VAL A 160 -9.32 13.78 -4.40
C VAL A 160 -8.64 13.74 -3.04
N GLU A 161 -9.24 14.38 -2.06
CA GLU A 161 -8.86 14.17 -0.68
C GLU A 161 -9.62 12.96 -0.12
N LEU A 162 -8.90 12.07 0.57
CA LEU A 162 -9.50 10.92 1.23
C LEU A 162 -9.43 11.12 2.74
N GLN A 163 -10.58 11.10 3.41
CA GLN A 163 -10.62 11.20 4.87
C GLN A 163 -11.04 9.86 5.45
N LYS A 164 -10.11 9.19 6.14
CA LYS A 164 -10.43 7.98 6.92
C LYS A 164 -11.38 8.33 8.06
N LYS A 165 -12.48 7.59 8.20
CA LYS A 165 -13.45 7.71 9.29
C LYS A 165 -12.96 7.01 10.56
#